data_AF-A0A1G2ZPN3-F1
#
_entry.id   AF-A0A1G2ZPN3-F1
#
_cell.length_a   1.000
_cell.length_b   1.000
_cell.length_c   1.000
_cell.angle_alpha   90.00
_cell.angle_beta   90.00
_cell.angle_gamma   90.00
#
_symmetry.space_group_name_H-M   'P 1'
#
loop_
_entity.id
_entity.type
_entity.pdbx_description
1 polymer ?
#
loop_
_entity_poly.entity_id
_entity_poly.type
_entity_poly.pdbx_seq_one_letter_code
_entity_poly.pdbx_strand_id
1 'polypeptide(L)'
;MSFSDKFLFGAVRELRSLSNAGAHVATLADNARPDPGRLPFALTDLRRQYSFLVEVEGRSIKTGGILRQHVTVSTDRLLTREQMEDAAIEAVETDEDRYGLEDIEATAVFGMRAQPGRTL
;
A
#
# COMPACT_ATOMS: atom_id res chain seq x y z
N MET A 1 21.34 -30.55 5.78
CA MET A 1 20.63 -29.26 5.84
C MET A 1 20.85 -28.55 4.51
N SER A 2 19.83 -28.60 3.64
CA SER A 2 19.90 -28.11 2.26
C SER A 2 19.97 -26.58 2.22
N PHE A 3 20.73 -26.04 1.26
CA PHE A 3 20.88 -24.61 0.98
C PHE A 3 19.53 -23.87 0.85
N SER A 4 18.48 -24.62 0.48
CA SER A 4 17.10 -24.15 0.32
C SER A 4 16.46 -23.64 1.62
N ASP A 5 16.63 -24.33 2.75
CA ASP A 5 15.86 -23.99 3.97
C ASP A 5 16.37 -22.69 4.59
N LYS A 6 17.69 -22.49 4.64
CA LYS A 6 18.29 -21.25 5.19
C LYS A 6 17.94 -20.03 4.35
N PHE A 7 17.91 -20.16 3.03
CA PHE A 7 17.48 -19.11 2.13
C PHE A 7 15.99 -18.78 2.33
N LEU A 8 15.14 -19.81 2.42
CA LEU A 8 13.70 -19.64 2.62
C LEU A 8 13.40 -18.96 3.97
N PHE A 9 14.05 -19.39 5.06
CA PHE A 9 13.90 -18.77 6.37
C PHE A 9 14.42 -17.32 6.39
N GLY A 10 15.53 -17.04 5.70
CA GLY A 10 16.05 -15.68 5.53
C GLY A 10 15.06 -14.78 4.81
N ALA A 11 14.55 -15.23 3.66
CA ALA A 11 13.56 -14.50 2.87
C ALA A 11 12.26 -14.27 3.64
N VAL A 12 11.74 -15.28 4.35
CA VAL A 12 10.53 -15.15 5.17
C VAL A 12 10.75 -14.15 6.32
N ARG A 13 11.91 -14.17 6.97
CA ARG A 13 12.24 -13.24 8.05
C ARG A 13 12.33 -11.79 7.53
N GLU A 14 12.99 -11.60 6.40
CA GLU A 14 13.10 -10.29 5.74
C GLU A 14 11.71 -9.78 5.32
N LEU A 15 10.88 -10.63 4.72
CA LEU A 15 9.52 -10.28 4.29
C LEU A 15 8.60 -9.93 5.47
N ARG A 16 8.71 -10.64 6.60
CA ARG A 16 8.02 -10.28 7.84
C ARG A 16 8.48 -8.93 8.40
N SER A 17 9.79 -8.66 8.37
CA SER A 17 10.34 -7.38 8.81
C SER A 17 9.85 -6.22 7.95
N LEU A 18 9.77 -6.42 6.63
CA LEU A 18 9.24 -5.43 5.69
C LEU A 18 7.75 -5.19 5.94
N SER A 19 6.97 -6.26 6.12
CA SER A 19 5.53 -6.20 6.43
C SER A 19 5.25 -5.36 7.68
N ASN A 20 6.00 -5.57 8.76
CA ASN A 20 5.85 -4.80 9.99
C ASN A 20 6.25 -3.32 9.82
N ALA A 21 7.28 -3.02 9.02
CA ALA A 21 7.78 -1.66 8.84
C ALA A 21 6.80 -0.80 8.03
N GLY A 22 6.25 -1.32 6.93
CA GLY A 22 5.29 -0.57 6.13
C GLY A 22 3.89 -0.52 6.75
N ALA A 23 3.52 -1.47 7.62
CA ALA A 23 2.23 -1.48 8.33
C ALA A 23 2.05 -0.33 9.35
N HIS A 24 3.12 0.41 9.68
CA HIS A 24 3.01 1.58 10.54
C HIS A 24 2.08 2.66 9.97
N VAL A 25 1.91 2.70 8.64
CA VAL A 25 1.00 3.64 7.96
C VAL A 25 -0.43 3.52 8.50
N ALA A 26 -0.92 2.30 8.76
CA ALA A 26 -2.26 2.07 9.30
C ALA A 26 -2.50 2.70 10.69
N THR A 27 -1.42 2.95 11.43
CA THR A 27 -1.48 3.49 12.81
C THR A 27 -1.27 5.01 12.88
N LEU A 28 -1.04 5.68 11.75
CA LEU A 28 -0.89 7.14 11.71
C LEU A 28 -2.21 7.82 12.04
N ALA A 29 -2.17 9.05 12.56
CA ALA A 29 -3.36 9.91 12.56
C ALA A 29 -3.63 10.43 11.13
N ASP A 30 -4.86 10.87 10.86
CA ASP A 30 -5.31 11.30 9.51
C ASP A 30 -4.37 12.33 8.86
N ASN A 31 -3.99 13.34 9.64
CA ASN A 31 -3.12 14.43 9.22
C ASN A 31 -1.62 14.14 9.38
N ALA A 32 -1.24 12.95 9.85
CA ALA A 32 0.15 12.58 10.05
C ALA A 32 0.75 11.95 8.80
N ARG A 33 2.03 12.23 8.56
CA ARG A 33 2.82 11.63 7.47
C ARG A 33 3.72 10.52 8.03
N PRO A 34 3.97 9.44 7.27
CA PRO A 34 4.95 8.45 7.68
C PRO A 34 6.35 9.07 7.70
N ASP A 35 7.15 8.65 8.68
CA ASP A 35 8.58 8.91 8.66
C ASP A 35 9.23 8.15 7.50
N PRO A 36 9.84 8.82 6.50
CA PRO A 36 10.45 8.15 5.35
C PRO A 36 11.61 7.23 5.74
N GLY A 37 12.24 7.40 6.91
CA GLY A 37 13.27 6.50 7.43
C GLY A 37 12.72 5.16 7.90
N ARG A 38 11.43 5.11 8.27
CA ARG A 38 10.73 3.90 8.72
C ARG A 38 10.08 3.12 7.59
N LEU A 39 9.92 3.74 6.41
CA LEU A 39 9.36 3.07 5.26
C LEU A 39 10.37 2.06 4.69
N PRO A 40 9.96 0.79 4.49
CA PRO A 40 10.79 -0.20 3.84
C PRO A 40 11.11 0.22 2.40
N PHE A 41 12.29 -0.20 1.94
CA PHE A 41 12.61 -0.10 0.52
C PHE A 41 11.77 -1.09 -0.27
N ALA A 42 11.27 -0.67 -1.44
CA ALA A 42 10.62 -1.56 -2.37
C ALA A 42 11.61 -2.62 -2.90
N LEU A 43 11.14 -3.85 -3.04
CA LEU A 43 11.91 -4.96 -3.63
C LEU A 43 12.06 -4.79 -5.15
N THR A 44 11.06 -4.18 -5.78
CA THR A 44 11.00 -3.87 -7.21
C THR A 44 11.20 -2.38 -7.45
N ASP A 45 11.56 -2.03 -8.67
CA ASP A 45 11.78 -0.63 -9.05
C ASP A 45 10.45 0.12 -9.07
N LEU A 46 10.40 1.23 -8.34
CA LEU A 46 9.26 2.14 -8.34
C LEU A 46 9.50 3.26 -9.35
N ARG A 47 8.45 3.60 -10.12
CA ARG A 47 8.45 4.77 -11.01
C ARG A 47 8.36 6.10 -10.26
N ARG A 48 8.04 6.05 -8.97
CA ARG A 48 7.80 7.18 -8.07
C ARG A 48 8.56 6.96 -6.78
N GLN A 49 8.85 8.04 -6.05
CA GLN A 49 9.65 7.94 -4.82
C GLN A 49 8.98 7.10 -3.72
N TYR A 50 7.65 7.09 -3.66
CA TYR A 50 6.85 6.38 -2.66
C TYR A 50 5.70 5.60 -3.29
N SER A 51 5.31 4.51 -2.64
CA SER A 51 4.15 3.69 -3.01
C SER A 51 3.41 3.29 -1.76
N PHE A 52 2.11 3.57 -1.71
CA PHE A 52 1.23 3.24 -0.60
C PHE A 52 0.17 2.24 -1.06
N LEU A 53 -0.03 1.19 -0.28
CA LEU A 53 -1.11 0.24 -0.47
C LEU A 53 -2.27 0.66 0.44
N VAL A 54 -3.45 0.79 -0.15
CA VAL A 54 -4.67 1.19 0.53
C VAL A 54 -5.71 0.11 0.28
N GLU A 55 -6.29 -0.42 1.35
CA GLU A 55 -7.44 -1.31 1.24
C GLU A 55 -8.68 -0.44 1.07
N VAL A 56 -9.52 -0.78 0.10
CA VAL A 56 -10.79 -0.12 -0.18
C VAL A 56 -11.89 -1.16 0.01
N GLU A 57 -12.80 -0.90 0.93
CA GLU A 57 -13.99 -1.69 1.16
C GLU A 57 -15.19 -0.93 0.62
N GLY A 58 -16.08 -1.62 -0.07
CA GLY A 58 -17.34 -1.04 -0.53
C GLY A 58 -18.32 -2.13 -0.91
N ARG A 59 -19.54 -1.72 -1.23
CA ARG A 59 -20.57 -2.63 -1.71
C ARG A 59 -20.49 -2.75 -3.22
N SER A 60 -20.53 -3.97 -3.74
CA SER A 60 -20.54 -4.19 -5.19
C SER A 60 -21.90 -3.82 -5.77
N ILE A 61 -21.90 -2.93 -6.77
CA ILE A 61 -23.12 -2.53 -7.50
C ILE A 61 -23.73 -3.73 -8.25
N LYS A 62 -22.90 -4.69 -8.67
CA LYS A 62 -23.33 -5.86 -9.46
C LYS A 62 -23.98 -6.96 -8.62
N THR A 63 -23.44 -7.21 -7.42
CA THR A 63 -23.84 -8.36 -6.60
C THR A 63 -24.51 -7.97 -5.28
N GLY A 64 -24.40 -6.69 -4.88
CA GLY A 64 -24.89 -6.17 -3.61
C GLY A 64 -24.10 -6.63 -2.38
N GLY A 65 -23.03 -7.40 -2.55
CA GLY A 65 -22.17 -7.89 -1.48
C GLY A 65 -21.01 -6.95 -1.15
N ILE A 66 -20.43 -7.09 0.04
CA ILE A 66 -19.22 -6.35 0.44
C ILE A 66 -18.02 -6.92 -0.31
N LEU A 67 -17.24 -6.05 -0.92
CA LEU A 67 -16.02 -6.38 -1.64
C LEU A 67 -14.86 -5.54 -1.11
N ARG A 68 -13.72 -6.19 -0.88
CA ARG A 68 -12.46 -5.55 -0.49
C ARG A 68 -11.48 -5.63 -1.65
N GLN A 69 -10.88 -4.50 -1.99
CA GLN A 69 -9.86 -4.39 -3.02
C GLN A 69 -8.66 -3.63 -2.49
N HIS A 70 -7.51 -3.83 -3.12
CA HIS A 70 -6.30 -3.12 -2.78
C HIS A 70 -5.94 -2.17 -3.93
N VAL A 71 -5.75 -0.90 -3.60
CA VAL A 71 -5.35 0.16 -4.53
C VAL A 71 -3.94 0.60 -4.18
N THR A 72 -3.10 0.80 -5.20
CA THR A 72 -1.73 1.28 -5.02
C THR A 72 -1.63 2.74 -5.44
N VAL A 73 -1.31 3.61 -4.48
CA VAL A 73 -1.09 5.05 -4.70
C VAL A 73 0.41 5.31 -4.80
N SER A 74 0.88 5.67 -6.00
CA SER A 74 2.30 5.96 -6.27
C SER A 74 2.54 7.46 -6.43
N THR A 75 3.53 8.01 -5.73
CA THR A 75 3.73 9.47 -5.62
C THR A 75 5.18 9.84 -5.31
N ASP A 76 5.60 11.05 -5.71
CA ASP A 76 6.93 11.59 -5.41
C ASP A 76 7.00 12.34 -4.07
N ARG A 77 5.86 12.49 -3.38
CA ARG A 77 5.79 13.16 -2.07
C ARG A 77 5.18 12.26 -1.02
N LEU A 78 5.60 12.43 0.23
CA LEU A 78 4.95 11.79 1.38
C LEU A 78 3.54 12.37 1.56
N LEU A 79 2.55 11.49 1.50
CA LEU A 79 1.16 11.82 1.78
C LEU A 79 0.86 11.65 3.27
N THR A 80 -0.16 12.35 3.76
CA THR A 80 -0.80 12.01 5.03
C THR A 80 -1.66 10.76 4.87
N ARG A 81 -2.11 10.14 5.97
CA ARG A 81 -3.03 9.00 5.90
C ARG A 81 -4.31 9.36 5.11
N GLU A 82 -4.94 10.47 5.47
CA GLU A 82 -6.14 11.00 4.78
C GLU A 82 -5.89 11.18 3.29
N GLN A 83 -4.76 11.77 2.90
CA GLN A 83 -4.41 11.95 1.49
C GLN A 83 -4.18 10.65 0.72
N MET A 84 -3.75 9.57 1.40
CA MET A 84 -3.62 8.25 0.76
C MET A 84 -5.00 7.64 0.52
N GLU A 85 -5.88 7.75 1.52
CA GLU A 85 -7.24 7.21 1.51
C GLU A 85 -8.11 7.94 0.49
N ASP A 86 -8.10 9.28 0.51
CA ASP A 86 -8.80 10.12 -0.48
C ASP A 86 -8.35 9.80 -1.91
N ALA A 87 -7.04 9.69 -2.14
CA ALA A 87 -6.51 9.36 -3.47
C ALA A 87 -6.92 7.95 -3.93
N ALA A 88 -7.11 7.02 -3.00
CA ALA A 88 -7.60 5.68 -3.33
C ALA A 88 -9.10 5.68 -3.65
N ILE A 89 -9.90 6.44 -2.89
CA ILE A 89 -11.32 6.64 -3.17
C ILE A 89 -11.51 7.29 -4.53
N GLU A 90 -10.82 8.40 -4.80
CA GLU A 90 -10.88 9.11 -6.09
C GLU A 90 -10.52 8.18 -7.27
N ALA A 91 -9.50 7.32 -7.10
CA ALA A 91 -9.11 6.35 -8.12
C ALA A 91 -10.17 5.27 -8.39
N VAL A 92 -10.91 4.86 -7.36
CA VAL A 92 -12.00 3.88 -7.48
C VAL A 92 -13.25 4.50 -8.09
N GLU A 93 -13.61 5.72 -7.66
CA GLU A 93 -14.74 6.48 -8.19
C GLU A 93 -14.52 6.89 -9.65
N THR A 94 -13.29 7.20 -10.05
CA THR A 94 -12.98 7.56 -11.45
C THR A 94 -13.10 6.37 -12.41
N ASP A 95 -12.98 5.13 -11.91
CA ASP A 95 -12.99 3.90 -12.71
C ASP A 95 -14.09 2.94 -12.23
N GLU A 96 -15.34 3.44 -12.21
CA GLU A 96 -16.53 2.68 -11.82
C GLU A 96 -16.68 1.36 -12.62
N ASP A 97 -16.31 1.36 -13.90
CA ASP A 97 -16.39 0.17 -14.76
C ASP A 97 -15.50 -0.98 -14.24
N ARG A 98 -14.32 -0.63 -13.73
CA ARG A 98 -13.34 -1.59 -13.21
C ARG A 98 -13.69 -2.03 -11.79
N TYR A 99 -14.05 -1.09 -10.92
CA TYR A 99 -14.22 -1.38 -9.49
C TYR A 99 -15.66 -1.68 -9.10
N GLY A 100 -16.63 -0.95 -9.65
CA GLY A 100 -18.07 -1.17 -9.44
C GLY A 100 -18.48 -1.19 -7.97
N LEU A 101 -17.93 -0.26 -7.18
CA LEU A 101 -18.16 -0.13 -5.73
C LEU A 101 -19.00 1.11 -5.42
N GLU A 102 -19.88 0.98 -4.42
CA GLU A 102 -20.63 2.08 -3.77
C GLU A 102 -20.38 2.03 -2.26
N ASP A 103 -20.72 3.10 -1.53
CA ASP A 103 -20.51 3.23 -0.07
C ASP A 103 -19.07 2.90 0.35
N ILE A 104 -18.11 3.63 -0.24
CA ILE A 104 -16.69 3.31 -0.19
C ILE A 104 -16.04 3.82 1.11
N GLU A 105 -15.23 2.96 1.73
CA GLU A 105 -14.31 3.32 2.79
C GLU A 105 -12.89 2.88 2.40
N ALA A 106 -11.89 3.71 2.71
CA ALA A 106 -10.48 3.41 2.42
C ALA A 106 -9.66 3.40 3.71
N THR A 107 -8.69 2.50 3.78
CA THR A 107 -7.76 2.38 4.90
C THR A 107 -6.35 2.20 4.37
N ALA A 108 -5.44 3.12 4.69
CA ALA A 108 -4.05 2.99 4.31
C ALA A 108 -3.37 1.86 5.10
N VAL A 109 -2.93 0.80 4.44
CA VAL A 109 -2.44 -0.42 5.11
C VAL A 109 -0.92 -0.54 5.11
N PHE A 110 -0.24 -0.03 4.07
CA PHE A 110 1.19 -0.25 3.90
C PHE A 110 1.87 0.85 3.10
N GLY A 111 3.13 1.16 3.39
CA GLY A 111 3.93 2.13 2.63
C GLY A 111 5.32 1.63 2.31
N MET A 112 5.86 2.08 1.17
CA MET A 112 7.20 1.77 0.67
C MET A 112 7.88 3.00 0.09
N ARG A 113 9.21 2.97 0.03
CA ARG A 113 10.02 3.96 -0.69
C ARG A 113 10.92 3.31 -1.76
N ALA A 114 11.25 4.07 -2.79
CA ALA A 114 12.15 3.64 -3.85
C ALA A 114 13.57 3.36 -3.30
N GLN A 115 14.29 2.41 -3.90
CA GLN A 115 15.69 2.17 -3.57
C GLN A 115 16.60 3.29 -4.12
N PRO A 116 17.62 3.72 -3.37
CA PRO A 116 18.62 4.65 -3.88
C PRO A 116 19.39 3.99 -5.03
N GLY A 117 19.37 4.59 -6.22
CA GLY A 117 20.14 4.13 -7.39
C GLY A 117 19.44 3.11 -8.30
N ARG A 118 18.17 2.77 -8.04
CA ARG A 118 17.29 2.02 -8.96
C ARG A 118 16.04 2.82 -9.29
N THR A 119 16.24 4.03 -9.78
CA THR A 119 15.17 4.86 -10.34
C THR A 119 15.35 4.82 -11.86
N LEU A 120 14.30 4.42 -12.59
CA LEU A 120 14.29 4.41 -14.05
C LEU A 120 14.29 5.83 -14.63
#